data_AF-A0AAW7WAY3-F1
#
_entry.id   AF-A0AAW7WAY3-F1
#
_cell.length_a   1.000
_cell.length_b   1.000
_cell.length_c   1.000
_cell.angle_alpha   90.00
_cell.angle_beta   90.00
_cell.angle_gamma   90.00
#
_symmetry.space_group_name_H-M   'P 1'
#
loop_
_entity.id
_entity.type
_entity.pdbx_description
1 polymer ?
#
loop_
_entity_poly.entity_id
_entity_poly.type
_entity_poly.pdbx_seq_one_letter_code
_entity_poly.pdbx_strand_id
1 'polypeptide(L)'
;MAFLINSPGLSTTGTDSADFFSVLSGGLTATTLLAAAGNDSIQMQEPTASADKVSIQLQGGEDILTASGITLSGQVLAGAGADKIIGSTTKFQGKLGLGAGNDTVLISAGLVDTLAGGGGSDLITISAAVSATASLFTLGAGADTLTFTAGKANLLSASTVYGGGGADSITVDANTSTHIDIYGDRDNYVGNDTIKVMFTAASAVIKGNMGDDIISVDDGGAVDASSLFLGNQGNDSIDIIGELEADSNITIDGGQGSDTITLTATTTSTKILGGGGADKIQLDAQTGSVIATVFGQAGADSIIISADVNSTTGIADAIGFSAFTDSTVDAMDTVTFTNSLSGTTEATGGTLLTIHQDVVSANTAVFVNDTVTVSAGVAQFSSISSVADRVSALDAGLTTEGRYALFTDDAASAAYLFVQGGDSDLVVKFENSGTDLNLGSAGTGLATNGNASSFTVTIGKVA
;
A
#
# COMPACT_ATOMS: atom_id res chain seq x y z
N MET A 1 16.46 43.60 -17.35
CA MET A 1 16.06 44.95 -16.85
C MET A 1 15.89 44.90 -15.33
N ALA A 2 15.66 46.02 -14.64
CA ALA A 2 15.38 46.00 -13.20
C ALA A 2 14.12 46.81 -12.88
N PHE A 3 13.20 46.22 -12.12
CA PHE A 3 11.90 46.79 -11.76
C PHE A 3 11.76 46.89 -10.24
N LEU A 4 11.23 48.01 -9.77
CA LEU A 4 10.89 48.22 -8.36
C LEU A 4 9.37 48.33 -8.24
N ILE A 5 8.77 47.39 -7.50
CA ILE A 5 7.33 47.36 -7.22
C ILE A 5 7.12 47.73 -5.76
N ASN A 6 6.50 48.87 -5.50
CA ASN A 6 6.36 49.44 -4.15
C ASN A 6 4.95 49.95 -3.82
N SER A 7 3.99 49.76 -4.72
CA SER A 7 2.58 50.18 -4.55
C SER A 7 1.62 49.08 -5.02
N PRO A 8 0.47 48.91 -4.33
CA PRO A 8 -0.43 47.78 -4.57
C PRO A 8 -1.25 48.00 -5.83
N GLY A 9 -1.78 46.92 -6.40
CA GLY A 9 -2.61 46.99 -7.62
C GLY A 9 -1.84 47.24 -8.91
N LEU A 10 -0.50 47.21 -8.86
CA LEU A 10 0.33 47.45 -10.02
C LEU A 10 0.34 46.21 -10.94
N SER A 11 0.19 46.44 -12.23
CA SER A 11 0.53 45.45 -13.26
C SER A 11 1.88 45.80 -13.84
N THR A 12 2.85 44.90 -13.67
CA THR A 12 4.22 45.07 -14.19
C THR A 12 4.53 43.95 -15.17
N THR A 13 5.03 44.30 -16.34
CA THR A 13 5.47 43.36 -17.36
C THR A 13 6.96 43.57 -17.63
N GLY A 14 7.71 42.48 -17.63
CA GLY A 14 9.11 42.43 -18.02
C GLY A 14 9.33 42.50 -19.53
N THR A 15 10.51 42.08 -19.93
CA THR A 15 11.03 42.04 -21.29
C THR A 15 11.39 40.60 -21.64
N ASP A 16 11.63 40.29 -22.91
CA ASP A 16 12.07 38.95 -23.34
C ASP A 16 13.55 38.66 -23.02
N SER A 17 14.10 39.29 -21.98
CA SER A 17 15.49 39.17 -21.54
C SER A 17 15.51 39.15 -20.02
N ALA A 18 16.57 38.57 -19.45
CA ALA A 18 16.73 38.44 -18.01
C ALA A 18 16.42 39.75 -17.25
N ASP A 19 15.40 39.67 -16.40
CA ASP A 19 14.86 40.74 -15.60
C ASP A 19 15.01 40.48 -14.10
N PHE A 20 15.10 41.57 -13.36
CA PHE A 20 15.13 41.55 -11.91
C PHE A 20 13.97 42.36 -11.35
N PHE A 21 13.11 41.72 -10.57
CA PHE A 21 11.98 42.35 -9.90
C PHE A 21 12.22 42.41 -8.40
N SER A 22 12.32 43.62 -7.87
CA SER A 22 12.37 43.88 -6.43
C SER A 22 10.98 44.32 -5.96
N VAL A 23 10.30 43.48 -5.18
CA VAL A 23 8.95 43.75 -4.67
C VAL A 23 9.02 44.09 -3.19
N LEU A 24 8.55 45.29 -2.82
CA LEU A 24 8.50 45.77 -1.44
C LEU A 24 7.12 45.54 -0.81
N SER A 25 7.06 45.44 0.53
CA SER A 25 5.85 45.20 1.35
C SER A 25 4.57 45.91 0.92
N GLY A 26 4.64 47.19 0.57
CA GLY A 26 3.46 47.97 0.18
C GLY A 26 2.89 47.62 -1.19
N GLY A 27 3.62 46.85 -2.00
CA GLY A 27 3.34 46.62 -3.41
C GLY A 27 2.91 45.21 -3.80
N LEU A 28 2.58 44.33 -2.84
CA LEU A 28 2.24 42.93 -3.14
C LEU A 28 0.74 42.69 -3.32
N THR A 29 -0.12 43.38 -2.59
CA THR A 29 -1.58 43.15 -2.66
C THR A 29 -2.15 43.58 -4.02
N ALA A 30 -2.96 42.71 -4.62
CA ALA A 30 -3.59 42.87 -5.92
C ALA A 30 -2.60 43.09 -7.08
N THR A 31 -1.35 42.63 -6.92
CA THR A 31 -0.30 42.82 -7.90
C THR A 31 -0.30 41.73 -8.96
N THR A 32 -0.15 42.14 -10.21
CA THR A 32 0.11 41.24 -11.34
C THR A 32 1.52 41.48 -11.86
N LEU A 33 2.36 40.44 -11.81
CA LEU A 33 3.70 40.46 -12.38
C LEU A 33 3.78 39.41 -13.48
N LEU A 34 4.21 39.85 -14.66
CA LEU A 34 4.40 39.03 -15.84
C LEU A 34 5.87 39.17 -16.29
N ALA A 35 6.71 38.18 -16.03
CA ALA A 35 8.16 38.30 -16.22
C ALA A 35 8.56 38.23 -17.70
N ALA A 36 7.88 37.37 -18.48
CA ALA A 36 8.04 37.19 -19.93
C ALA A 36 9.10 36.15 -20.26
N ALA A 37 9.82 36.29 -21.37
CA ALA A 37 10.85 35.32 -21.72
C ALA A 37 12.21 35.71 -21.11
N GLY A 38 13.10 34.75 -20.93
CA GLY A 38 14.43 34.97 -20.36
C GLY A 38 14.49 34.58 -18.88
N ASN A 39 15.70 34.44 -18.36
CA ASN A 39 15.91 33.98 -16.99
C ASN A 39 15.71 35.13 -16.00
N ASP A 40 14.55 35.13 -15.34
CA ASP A 40 14.10 36.22 -14.50
C ASP A 40 14.32 35.94 -13.02
N SER A 41 14.42 37.00 -12.23
CA SER A 41 14.66 36.91 -10.79
C SER A 41 13.71 37.84 -10.05
N ILE A 42 12.83 37.26 -9.25
CA ILE A 42 11.91 37.99 -8.38
C ILE A 42 12.35 37.84 -6.94
N GLN A 43 12.59 38.96 -6.28
CA GLN A 43 12.85 39.03 -4.86
C GLN A 43 11.77 39.83 -4.16
N MET A 44 11.02 39.16 -3.29
CA MET A 44 10.08 39.81 -2.38
C MET A 44 10.79 40.11 -1.07
N GLN A 45 10.92 41.40 -0.78
CA GLN A 45 11.61 41.90 0.40
C GLN A 45 10.60 42.26 1.48
N GLU A 46 10.81 41.73 2.69
CA GLU A 46 10.26 42.21 3.97
C GLU A 46 8.81 42.73 3.92
N PRO A 47 7.80 41.85 4.03
CA PRO A 47 6.68 42.17 4.90
C PRO A 47 6.46 41.12 5.97
N THR A 48 6.14 41.60 7.18
CA THR A 48 5.41 40.89 8.23
C THR A 48 3.89 40.84 7.95
N ALA A 49 3.47 40.88 6.68
CA ALA A 49 2.07 41.08 6.28
C ALA A 49 1.60 40.06 5.21
N SER A 50 0.28 39.83 5.19
CA SER A 50 -0.40 39.03 4.17
C SER A 50 -0.62 39.85 2.89
N ALA A 51 -0.31 39.27 1.73
CA ALA A 51 -0.62 39.80 0.41
C ALA A 51 -1.77 39.00 -0.20
N ASP A 52 -2.82 39.71 -0.64
CA ASP A 52 -4.01 39.10 -1.25
C ASP A 52 -4.09 39.39 -2.75
N LYS A 53 -4.66 38.48 -3.53
CA LYS A 53 -4.83 38.57 -4.99
C LYS A 53 -3.53 38.79 -5.76
N VAL A 54 -2.48 38.09 -5.36
CA VAL A 54 -1.19 38.10 -6.06
C VAL A 54 -1.28 37.22 -7.31
N SER A 55 -0.82 37.71 -8.46
CA SER A 55 -0.65 36.90 -9.67
C SER A 55 0.75 37.09 -10.22
N ILE A 56 1.59 36.07 -10.08
CA ILE A 56 2.94 36.04 -10.65
C ILE A 56 2.98 35.00 -11.75
N GLN A 57 3.54 35.39 -12.89
CA GLN A 57 3.71 34.54 -14.06
C GLN A 57 5.14 34.77 -14.56
N LEU A 58 6.02 33.78 -14.40
CA LEU A 58 7.41 33.90 -14.85
C LEU A 58 7.50 33.66 -16.37
N GLN A 59 6.69 32.75 -16.89
CA GLN A 59 6.47 32.41 -18.29
C GLN A 59 7.55 31.55 -18.94
N GLY A 60 8.72 32.07 -19.29
CA GLY A 60 9.69 31.25 -20.03
C GLY A 60 11.13 31.60 -19.73
N GLY A 61 11.95 30.63 -19.40
CA GLY A 61 13.32 30.87 -18.94
C GLY A 61 13.61 29.97 -17.75
N GLU A 62 14.84 30.03 -17.23
CA GLU A 62 15.13 29.46 -15.91
C GLU A 62 14.96 30.56 -14.87
N ASP A 63 13.81 30.59 -14.21
CA ASP A 63 13.39 31.71 -13.37
C ASP A 63 13.62 31.42 -11.88
N ILE A 64 13.81 32.47 -11.10
CA ILE A 64 13.99 32.37 -9.65
C ILE A 64 13.00 33.29 -8.94
N LEU A 65 12.10 32.72 -8.13
CA LEU A 65 11.27 33.45 -7.17
C LEU A 65 11.78 33.19 -5.74
N THR A 66 12.18 34.25 -5.05
CA THR A 66 12.48 34.21 -3.60
C THR A 66 11.50 35.08 -2.82
N ALA A 67 10.83 34.49 -1.84
CA ALA A 67 9.92 35.17 -0.93
C ALA A 67 10.24 34.83 0.52
N SER A 68 10.24 35.83 1.41
CA SER A 68 10.51 35.61 2.83
C SER A 68 9.50 36.30 3.75
N GLY A 69 8.92 35.56 4.71
CA GLY A 69 8.06 36.10 5.77
C GLY A 69 6.64 36.51 5.36
N ILE A 70 6.18 36.15 4.17
CA ILE A 70 4.93 36.65 3.56
C ILE A 70 3.86 35.55 3.54
N THR A 71 2.59 35.90 3.71
CA THR A 71 1.50 35.04 3.21
C THR A 71 1.08 35.53 1.83
N LEU A 72 1.32 34.76 0.77
CA LEU A 72 0.92 35.05 -0.60
C LEU A 72 -0.38 34.34 -0.91
N SER A 73 -1.48 35.08 -1.04
CA SER A 73 -2.77 34.54 -1.47
C SER A 73 -3.01 34.88 -2.94
N GLY A 74 -3.13 33.86 -3.79
CA GLY A 74 -3.34 34.02 -5.23
C GLY A 74 -2.68 32.92 -6.05
N GLN A 75 -1.94 33.28 -7.09
CA GLN A 75 -1.24 32.32 -7.95
C GLN A 75 0.21 32.72 -8.24
N VAL A 76 1.06 31.70 -8.31
CA VAL A 76 2.39 31.77 -8.91
C VAL A 76 2.44 30.68 -9.99
N LEU A 77 2.77 31.08 -11.21
CA LEU A 77 2.96 30.19 -12.36
C LEU A 77 4.39 30.39 -12.85
N ALA A 78 5.22 29.35 -12.81
CA ALA A 78 6.62 29.43 -13.19
C ALA A 78 6.73 29.45 -14.73
N GLY A 79 6.25 28.42 -15.41
CA GLY A 79 6.08 28.44 -16.87
C GLY A 79 6.95 27.40 -17.54
N ALA A 80 7.78 27.80 -18.51
CA ALA A 80 8.65 26.88 -19.23
C ALA A 80 10.11 27.13 -18.86
N GLY A 81 10.90 26.08 -18.69
CA GLY A 81 12.29 26.12 -18.26
C GLY A 81 12.44 25.60 -16.83
N ALA A 82 13.67 25.45 -16.35
CA ALA A 82 13.93 24.90 -15.03
C ALA A 82 13.86 26.00 -13.97
N ASP A 83 12.71 26.10 -13.31
CA ASP A 83 12.39 27.19 -12.40
C ASP A 83 12.69 26.86 -10.94
N LYS A 84 12.98 27.90 -10.16
CA LYS A 84 13.29 27.77 -8.73
C LYS A 84 12.45 28.69 -7.88
N ILE A 85 11.67 28.09 -6.97
CA ILE A 85 10.79 28.80 -6.05
C ILE A 85 11.23 28.54 -4.61
N ILE A 86 11.64 29.60 -3.92
CA ILE A 86 12.15 29.56 -2.56
C ILE A 86 11.26 30.42 -1.66
N GLY A 87 10.52 29.77 -0.76
CA GLY A 87 9.69 30.41 0.25
C GLY A 87 10.25 30.24 1.65
N SER A 88 11.08 31.18 2.13
CA SER A 88 11.58 31.17 3.51
C SER A 88 10.51 31.71 4.45
N THR A 89 9.94 30.92 5.36
CA THR A 89 8.82 31.36 6.22
C THR A 89 7.61 31.97 5.47
N THR A 90 7.51 31.72 4.16
CA THR A 90 6.44 32.21 3.28
C THR A 90 5.33 31.18 3.18
N LYS A 91 4.08 31.59 3.41
CA LYS A 91 2.89 30.76 3.17
C LYS A 91 2.32 31.05 1.80
N PHE A 92 2.15 30.04 0.97
CA PHE A 92 1.43 30.17 -0.29
C PHE A 92 -0.01 29.69 -0.07
N GLN A 93 -1.01 30.52 -0.37
CA GLN A 93 -2.44 30.19 -0.35
C GLN A 93 -2.98 30.37 -1.77
N GLY A 94 -3.75 29.41 -2.28
CA GLY A 94 -4.10 29.33 -3.70
C GLY A 94 -3.19 28.40 -4.49
N LYS A 95 -2.80 28.80 -5.71
CA LYS A 95 -2.16 27.91 -6.70
C LYS A 95 -0.67 28.19 -6.86
N LEU A 96 0.14 27.15 -6.79
CA LEU A 96 1.52 27.13 -7.27
C LEU A 96 1.59 26.17 -8.47
N GLY A 97 1.88 26.68 -9.66
CA GLY A 97 2.07 25.89 -10.87
C GLY A 97 3.50 26.03 -11.39
N LEU A 98 4.22 24.94 -11.62
CA LEU A 98 5.62 24.98 -12.04
C LEU A 98 5.72 25.00 -13.57
N GLY A 99 4.98 24.14 -14.26
CA GLY A 99 4.81 24.22 -15.71
C GLY A 99 5.62 23.15 -16.42
N ALA A 100 6.60 23.50 -17.25
CA ALA A 100 7.39 22.56 -18.03
C ALA A 100 8.87 22.79 -17.78
N GLY A 101 9.61 21.76 -17.36
CA GLY A 101 11.01 21.87 -16.99
C GLY A 101 11.27 21.09 -15.72
N ASN A 102 12.52 20.99 -15.30
CA ASN A 102 12.84 20.32 -14.05
C ASN A 102 12.84 21.37 -12.94
N ASP A 103 11.71 21.53 -12.27
CA ASP A 103 11.50 22.64 -11.34
C ASP A 103 11.92 22.28 -9.92
N THR A 104 12.27 23.29 -9.14
CA THR A 104 12.67 23.13 -7.73
C THR A 104 11.86 24.05 -6.83
N VAL A 105 11.13 23.45 -5.90
CA VAL A 105 10.36 24.15 -4.88
C VAL A 105 10.92 23.85 -3.50
N LEU A 106 11.38 24.87 -2.79
CA LEU A 106 11.77 24.79 -1.39
C LEU A 106 10.95 25.76 -0.55
N ILE A 107 10.05 25.23 0.27
CA ILE A 107 9.16 26.04 1.08
C ILE A 107 9.31 25.68 2.57
N SER A 108 9.45 26.70 3.41
CA SER A 108 9.65 26.58 4.86
C SER A 108 8.59 27.33 5.69
N ALA A 109 7.40 27.54 5.14
CA ALA A 109 6.15 27.76 5.89
C ALA A 109 4.93 27.24 5.10
N GLY A 110 3.84 26.93 5.81
CA GLY A 110 2.67 26.18 5.33
C GLY A 110 2.26 26.41 3.86
N LEU A 111 1.93 25.32 3.17
CA LEU A 111 1.69 25.29 1.73
C LEU A 111 0.22 25.44 1.31
N VAL A 112 0.14 25.67 0.00
CA VAL A 112 -0.97 25.84 -0.96
C VAL A 112 -2.20 24.96 -0.83
N ASP A 113 -3.29 25.53 -1.32
CA ASP A 113 -4.52 24.80 -1.66
C ASP A 113 -4.27 23.90 -2.88
N THR A 114 -3.43 24.32 -3.83
CA THR A 114 -3.09 23.53 -5.02
C THR A 114 -1.64 23.70 -5.45
N LEU A 115 -0.93 22.58 -5.60
CA LEU A 115 0.38 22.48 -6.26
C LEU A 115 0.22 21.69 -7.56
N ALA A 116 0.73 22.22 -8.67
CA ALA A 116 0.83 21.52 -9.94
C ALA A 116 2.27 21.59 -10.45
N GLY A 117 3.00 20.48 -10.47
CA GLY A 117 4.37 20.43 -11.00
C GLY A 117 4.34 20.63 -12.51
N GLY A 118 3.69 19.73 -13.26
CA GLY A 118 3.39 19.92 -14.67
C GLY A 118 4.14 18.91 -15.52
N GLY A 119 5.28 19.26 -16.11
CA GLY A 119 6.09 18.34 -16.90
C GLY A 119 7.57 18.52 -16.64
N GLY A 120 8.36 17.46 -16.70
CA GLY A 120 9.75 17.44 -16.27
C GLY A 120 9.89 16.77 -14.90
N SER A 121 11.13 16.59 -14.44
CA SER A 121 11.40 15.97 -13.13
C SER A 121 11.51 17.04 -12.06
N ASP A 122 10.46 17.19 -11.26
CA ASP A 122 10.33 18.23 -10.25
C ASP A 122 10.81 17.79 -8.87
N LEU A 123 11.46 18.71 -8.15
CA LEU A 123 11.90 18.52 -6.77
C LEU A 123 11.14 19.46 -5.83
N ILE A 124 10.21 18.93 -5.05
CA ILE A 124 9.37 19.69 -4.12
C ILE A 124 9.66 19.27 -2.69
N THR A 125 10.21 20.19 -1.91
CA THR A 125 10.47 20.02 -0.47
C THR A 125 9.69 21.02 0.36
N ILE A 126 8.88 20.51 1.29
CA ILE A 126 8.08 21.30 2.21
C ILE A 126 8.57 21.03 3.63
N SER A 127 9.27 22.01 4.19
CA SER A 127 10.13 21.81 5.36
C SER A 127 9.55 22.29 6.69
N ALA A 128 8.50 23.11 6.64
CA ALA A 128 7.79 23.55 7.83
C ALA A 128 6.42 22.89 7.92
N ALA A 129 5.91 22.82 9.15
CA ALA A 129 4.59 22.30 9.46
C ALA A 129 3.54 22.91 8.52
N VAL A 130 2.95 22.06 7.68
CA VAL A 130 1.79 22.40 6.86
C VAL A 130 0.53 22.24 7.68
N SER A 131 -0.46 23.11 7.47
CA SER A 131 -1.83 22.87 7.91
C SER A 131 -2.71 23.04 6.70
N ALA A 132 -2.95 21.93 6.01
CA ALA A 132 -3.68 21.85 4.76
C ALA A 132 -5.01 21.15 5.00
N THR A 133 -6.06 21.69 4.37
CA THR A 133 -7.38 21.06 4.35
C THR A 133 -7.89 21.09 2.93
N ALA A 134 -8.22 19.94 2.37
CA ALA A 134 -8.63 19.82 0.97
C ALA A 134 -7.58 20.34 -0.03
N SER A 135 -6.29 20.17 0.29
CA SER A 135 -5.20 20.52 -0.64
C SER A 135 -5.02 19.46 -1.71
N LEU A 136 -4.67 19.89 -2.91
CA LEU A 136 -4.38 19.03 -4.06
C LEU A 136 -2.93 19.21 -4.50
N PHE A 137 -2.17 18.12 -4.54
CA PHE A 137 -0.82 18.06 -5.08
C PHE A 137 -0.85 17.16 -6.32
N THR A 138 -0.46 17.69 -7.47
CA THR A 138 -0.27 16.91 -8.71
C THR A 138 1.15 17.16 -9.20
N LEU A 139 2.03 16.17 -9.18
CA LEU A 139 3.44 16.39 -9.57
C LEU A 139 3.56 16.47 -11.10
N GLY A 140 2.83 15.64 -11.84
CA GLY A 140 2.60 15.86 -13.27
C GLY A 140 3.18 14.77 -14.13
N ALA A 141 4.09 15.09 -15.04
CA ALA A 141 4.73 14.11 -15.91
C ALA A 141 6.25 14.24 -15.78
N GLY A 142 6.96 13.14 -15.61
CA GLY A 142 8.37 13.11 -15.26
C GLY A 142 8.58 12.30 -13.98
N ALA A 143 9.83 12.07 -13.61
CA ALA A 143 10.15 11.43 -12.34
C ALA A 143 10.25 12.51 -11.27
N ASP A 144 9.21 12.68 -10.47
CA ASP A 144 9.06 13.76 -9.51
C ASP A 144 9.43 13.32 -8.09
N THR A 145 9.72 14.29 -7.21
CA THR A 145 9.97 14.05 -5.79
C THR A 145 9.20 15.04 -4.95
N LEU A 146 8.30 14.53 -4.09
CA LEU A 146 7.58 15.30 -3.09
C LEU A 146 7.99 14.83 -1.69
N THR A 147 8.45 15.76 -0.85
CA THR A 147 8.82 15.45 0.53
C THR A 147 8.28 16.47 1.52
N PHE A 148 7.58 15.97 2.55
CA PHE A 148 7.22 16.74 3.74
C PHE A 148 8.16 16.40 4.90
N THR A 149 8.98 17.34 5.37
CA THR A 149 10.06 17.04 6.35
C THR A 149 9.75 17.49 7.78
N ALA A 150 8.63 18.18 8.03
CA ALA A 150 8.29 18.68 9.37
C ALA A 150 7.71 17.61 10.30
N GLY A 151 7.68 16.35 9.88
CA GLY A 151 7.17 15.27 10.69
C GLY A 151 5.65 15.33 10.87
N LYS A 152 5.20 14.69 11.95
CA LYS A 152 3.87 14.87 12.55
C LYS A 152 3.46 16.32 12.86
N ALA A 153 4.35 17.31 12.76
CA ALA A 153 3.91 18.70 12.83
C ALA A 153 3.09 19.12 11.60
N ASN A 154 3.23 18.41 10.47
CA ASN A 154 2.32 18.57 9.33
C ASN A 154 0.92 18.09 9.70
N LEU A 155 -0.09 18.79 9.21
CA LEU A 155 -1.50 18.42 9.27
C LEU A 155 -2.05 18.43 7.85
N LEU A 156 -2.27 17.25 7.27
CA LEU A 156 -2.85 17.07 5.95
C LEU A 156 -4.22 16.43 6.10
N SER A 157 -5.30 17.21 6.03
CA SER A 157 -6.66 16.69 6.19
C SER A 157 -7.44 16.76 4.88
N ALA A 158 -8.12 15.68 4.52
CA ALA A 158 -8.86 15.54 3.27
C ALA A 158 -8.07 15.95 2.02
N SER A 159 -6.75 15.73 2.04
CA SER A 159 -5.84 16.16 0.97
C SER A 159 -5.55 15.00 0.02
N THR A 160 -5.21 15.33 -1.23
CA THR A 160 -4.90 14.35 -2.26
C THR A 160 -3.53 14.64 -2.88
N VAL A 161 -2.73 13.60 -3.06
CA VAL A 161 -1.48 13.62 -3.81
C VAL A 161 -1.61 12.70 -5.01
N TYR A 162 -1.25 13.19 -6.19
CA TYR A 162 -0.97 12.39 -7.38
C TYR A 162 0.49 12.61 -7.75
N GLY A 163 1.30 11.55 -7.84
CA GLY A 163 2.63 11.63 -8.45
C GLY A 163 2.45 12.05 -9.90
N GLY A 164 1.77 11.23 -10.68
CA GLY A 164 1.34 11.62 -12.01
C GLY A 164 1.80 10.62 -13.03
N GLY A 165 2.98 10.78 -13.63
CA GLY A 165 3.48 9.78 -14.55
C GLY A 165 4.97 9.84 -14.72
N GLY A 166 5.63 8.69 -14.69
CA GLY A 166 7.07 8.60 -14.45
C GLY A 166 7.30 7.98 -13.08
N ALA A 167 8.54 7.67 -12.71
CA ALA A 167 8.80 7.05 -11.41
C ALA A 167 8.92 8.12 -10.33
N ASP A 168 7.88 8.28 -9.53
CA ASP A 168 7.73 9.32 -8.52
C ASP A 168 8.15 8.86 -7.13
N SER A 169 8.73 9.78 -6.35
CA SER A 169 9.10 9.55 -4.95
C SER A 169 8.27 10.46 -4.04
N ILE A 170 7.27 9.89 -3.37
CA ILE A 170 6.35 10.60 -2.49
C ILE A 170 6.64 10.21 -1.04
N THR A 171 7.10 11.16 -0.23
CA THR A 171 7.31 10.97 1.22
C THR A 171 6.41 11.89 2.02
N VAL A 172 5.43 11.31 2.71
CA VAL A 172 4.48 12.02 3.58
C VAL A 172 4.68 11.63 5.03
N ASP A 173 5.28 12.54 5.80
CA ASP A 173 5.35 12.47 7.26
C ASP A 173 4.42 13.54 7.84
N ALA A 174 3.28 13.14 8.42
CA ALA A 174 2.23 14.07 8.83
C ALA A 174 1.31 13.52 9.93
N ASN A 175 0.47 14.38 10.51
CA ASN A 175 -0.79 13.97 11.12
C ASN A 175 -1.91 14.24 10.10
N THR A 176 -2.95 13.44 10.09
CA THR A 176 -4.19 13.73 9.36
C THR A 176 -5.35 13.62 10.34
N SER A 177 -6.23 14.61 10.36
CA SER A 177 -7.37 14.57 11.29
C SER A 177 -8.55 13.76 10.75
N THR A 178 -8.49 13.28 9.50
CA THR A 178 -9.64 12.68 8.79
C THR A 178 -9.22 11.63 7.76
N HIS A 179 -8.72 12.07 6.60
CA HIS A 179 -8.44 11.22 5.46
C HIS A 179 -7.32 11.82 4.61
N ILE A 180 -6.55 10.97 3.94
CA ILE A 180 -5.61 11.36 2.90
C ILE A 180 -5.65 10.34 1.76
N ASP A 181 -5.61 10.87 0.54
CA ASP A 181 -5.48 10.07 -0.67
C ASP A 181 -4.07 10.28 -1.25
N ILE A 182 -3.37 9.20 -1.57
CA ILE A 182 -2.08 9.23 -2.26
C ILE A 182 -2.13 8.23 -3.41
N TYR A 183 -1.87 8.72 -4.61
CA TYR A 183 -1.81 7.93 -5.83
C TYR A 183 -0.40 8.11 -6.42
N GLY A 184 0.29 7.03 -6.71
CA GLY A 184 1.56 7.04 -7.46
C GLY A 184 1.31 7.67 -8.83
N ASP A 185 0.54 6.98 -9.67
CA ASP A 185 0.15 7.51 -10.96
C ASP A 185 -1.22 8.20 -10.98
N ARG A 186 -1.48 8.96 -12.05
CA ARG A 186 -2.84 9.32 -12.49
C ARG A 186 -3.24 8.47 -13.68
N ASP A 187 -4.53 8.11 -13.79
CA ASP A 187 -5.07 7.21 -14.83
C ASP A 187 -4.36 7.29 -16.20
N ASN A 188 -3.79 6.17 -16.64
CA ASN A 188 -3.04 5.91 -17.90
C ASN A 188 -1.55 6.29 -17.94
N TYR A 189 -0.98 6.79 -16.86
CA TYR A 189 0.48 6.80 -16.72
C TYR A 189 0.98 5.46 -16.19
N VAL A 190 2.27 5.20 -16.37
CA VAL A 190 2.96 4.02 -15.86
C VAL A 190 4.27 4.50 -15.24
N GLY A 191 4.32 4.51 -13.92
CA GLY A 191 5.43 4.85 -13.05
C GLY A 191 5.84 3.64 -12.21
N ASN A 192 7.11 3.56 -11.80
CA ASN A 192 7.46 2.64 -10.72
C ASN A 192 7.66 3.52 -9.49
N ASP A 193 6.59 3.75 -8.75
CA ASP A 193 6.51 4.79 -7.74
C ASP A 193 6.98 4.29 -6.39
N THR A 194 7.53 5.20 -5.59
CA THR A 194 7.85 4.95 -4.20
C THR A 194 7.02 5.86 -3.32
N ILE A 195 6.05 5.28 -2.61
CA ILE A 195 5.18 5.96 -1.67
C ILE A 195 5.59 5.55 -0.25
N LYS A 196 6.16 6.50 0.47
CA LYS A 196 6.54 6.34 1.87
C LYS A 196 5.67 7.20 2.77
N VAL A 197 5.01 6.58 3.73
CA VAL A 197 4.13 7.27 4.67
C VAL A 197 4.54 7.02 6.11
N MET A 198 4.59 8.10 6.88
CA MET A 198 4.86 8.15 8.31
C MET A 198 3.81 9.06 8.95
N PHE A 199 2.54 8.68 8.89
CA PHE A 199 1.48 9.54 9.43
C PHE A 199 0.53 8.87 10.41
N THR A 200 -0.04 9.68 11.31
CA THR A 200 -1.21 9.28 12.10
C THR A 200 -2.46 9.75 11.36
N ALA A 201 -3.29 8.83 10.86
CA ALA A 201 -4.46 9.15 10.06
C ALA A 201 -5.69 8.35 10.48
N ALA A 202 -6.86 9.00 10.52
CA ALA A 202 -8.12 8.30 10.78
C ALA A 202 -8.52 7.35 9.62
N SER A 203 -8.05 7.61 8.40
CA SER A 203 -8.09 6.69 7.26
C SER A 203 -7.14 7.16 6.15
N ALA A 204 -6.70 6.25 5.28
CA ALA A 204 -5.94 6.59 4.08
C ALA A 204 -6.34 5.70 2.90
N VAL A 205 -6.26 6.25 1.68
CA VAL A 205 -6.24 5.47 0.44
C VAL A 205 -4.89 5.71 -0.19
N ILE A 206 -4.09 4.66 -0.31
CA ILE A 206 -2.78 4.69 -0.95
C ILE A 206 -2.79 3.70 -2.09
N LYS A 207 -2.45 4.17 -3.29
CA LYS A 207 -2.44 3.36 -4.51
C LYS A 207 -1.15 3.58 -5.29
N GLY A 208 -0.52 2.50 -5.73
CA GLY A 208 0.52 2.54 -6.76
C GLY A 208 -0.08 2.93 -8.12
N ASN A 209 -1.09 2.16 -8.54
CA ASN A 209 -1.87 2.24 -9.78
C ASN A 209 -1.30 1.42 -10.96
N MET A 210 -0.31 1.91 -11.69
CA MET A 210 0.28 1.18 -12.82
C MET A 210 1.79 1.13 -12.65
N GLY A 211 2.41 -0.01 -12.97
CA GLY A 211 3.85 -0.18 -12.85
C GLY A 211 4.24 -0.88 -11.55
N ASP A 212 5.52 -1.16 -11.37
CA ASP A 212 5.99 -1.91 -10.19
C ASP A 212 6.25 -0.94 -9.04
N ASP A 213 5.31 -0.83 -8.11
CA ASP A 213 5.29 0.21 -7.07
C ASP A 213 5.81 -0.28 -5.71
N ILE A 214 6.31 0.64 -4.90
CA ILE A 214 6.69 0.42 -3.51
C ILE A 214 5.81 1.28 -2.61
N ILE A 215 5.03 0.64 -1.75
CA ILE A 215 4.22 1.29 -0.72
C ILE A 215 4.78 0.89 0.64
N SER A 216 5.25 1.87 1.42
CA SER A 216 5.84 1.64 2.74
C SER A 216 5.13 2.48 3.80
N VAL A 217 4.60 1.82 4.83
CA VAL A 217 4.04 2.43 6.03
C VAL A 217 4.99 2.17 7.20
N ASP A 218 5.77 3.20 7.54
CA ASP A 218 6.88 3.08 8.48
C ASP A 218 6.44 3.20 9.95
N ASP A 219 7.31 2.73 10.84
CA ASP A 219 7.16 2.85 12.30
C ASP A 219 7.06 4.33 12.73
N GLY A 220 6.11 4.61 13.62
CA GLY A 220 5.75 5.95 14.04
C GLY A 220 4.50 6.51 13.36
N GLY A 221 3.97 5.90 12.31
CA GLY A 221 2.60 6.16 11.82
C GLY A 221 1.57 5.31 12.56
N ALA A 222 0.37 5.84 12.78
CA ALA A 222 -0.79 5.05 13.22
C ALA A 222 -1.88 5.21 12.18
N VAL A 223 -2.14 4.16 11.42
CA VAL A 223 -3.18 4.19 10.38
C VAL A 223 -4.43 3.51 10.93
N ASP A 224 -5.48 4.29 11.13
CA ASP A 224 -6.73 3.83 11.72
C ASP A 224 -7.65 3.17 10.65
N ALA A 225 -8.85 2.81 11.12
CA ALA A 225 -9.92 2.09 10.43
C ALA A 225 -10.17 2.45 8.96
N SER A 226 -10.59 1.45 8.18
CA SER A 226 -11.04 1.58 6.77
C SER A 226 -9.99 2.13 5.81
N SER A 227 -8.71 1.98 6.14
CA SER A 227 -7.61 2.33 5.24
C SER A 227 -7.39 1.28 4.17
N LEU A 228 -6.89 1.74 3.01
CA LEU A 228 -6.75 0.95 1.80
C LEU A 228 -5.34 1.14 1.24
N PHE A 229 -4.61 0.05 1.09
CA PHE A 229 -3.27 0.03 0.48
C PHE A 229 -3.33 -0.90 -0.74
N LEU A 230 -3.19 -0.34 -1.94
CA LEU A 230 -3.35 -1.08 -3.19
C LEU A 230 -2.11 -0.94 -4.06
N GLY A 231 -1.50 -2.03 -4.50
CA GLY A 231 -0.52 -2.00 -5.58
C GLY A 231 -1.19 -1.65 -6.92
N ASN A 232 -2.25 -2.40 -7.25
CA ASN A 232 -3.08 -2.34 -8.46
C ASN A 232 -2.50 -3.11 -9.66
N GLN A 233 -1.72 -2.52 -10.58
CA GLN A 233 -1.19 -3.25 -11.74
C GLN A 233 0.33 -3.16 -11.74
N GLY A 234 1.02 -4.29 -11.75
CA GLY A 234 2.47 -4.38 -11.69
C GLY A 234 2.88 -5.35 -10.61
N ASN A 235 4.18 -5.54 -10.41
CA ASN A 235 4.71 -6.37 -9.34
C ASN A 235 5.04 -5.45 -8.16
N ASP A 236 4.07 -5.29 -7.27
CA ASP A 236 4.08 -4.28 -6.23
C ASP A 236 4.70 -4.81 -4.94
N SER A 237 5.31 -3.92 -4.16
CA SER A 237 5.88 -4.21 -2.84
C SER A 237 5.20 -3.35 -1.79
N ILE A 238 4.35 -3.97 -0.96
CA ILE A 238 3.65 -3.31 0.14
C ILE A 238 4.26 -3.75 1.47
N ASP A 239 4.90 -2.83 2.19
CA ASP A 239 5.52 -3.08 3.49
C ASP A 239 4.86 -2.24 4.59
N ILE A 240 4.20 -2.92 5.52
CA ILE A 240 3.47 -2.32 6.64
C ILE A 240 4.19 -2.65 7.96
N ILE A 241 5.02 -1.70 8.40
CA ILE A 241 5.83 -1.81 9.61
C ILE A 241 5.18 -1.07 10.79
N GLY A 242 4.54 0.08 10.53
CA GLY A 242 3.91 0.92 11.56
C GLY A 242 2.68 0.29 12.23
N GLU A 243 2.35 0.73 13.45
CA GLU A 243 1.19 0.23 14.20
C GLU A 243 -0.13 0.51 13.46
N LEU A 244 -0.96 -0.51 13.28
CA LEU A 244 -2.33 -0.37 12.79
C LEU A 244 -3.26 -0.27 13.99
N GLU A 245 -3.42 0.95 14.50
CA GLU A 245 -4.28 1.25 15.65
C GLU A 245 -5.76 1.11 15.28
N ALA A 246 -6.56 0.47 16.14
CA ALA A 246 -8.01 0.32 15.93
C ALA A 246 -8.40 -0.18 14.51
N ASP A 247 -7.71 -1.21 14.03
CA ASP A 247 -7.66 -1.72 12.64
C ASP A 247 -8.96 -2.36 12.08
N SER A 248 -10.11 -1.77 12.36
CA SER A 248 -11.37 -2.20 11.77
C SER A 248 -11.39 -1.95 10.25
N ASN A 249 -11.43 -3.03 9.47
CA ASN A 249 -11.60 -3.04 8.01
C ASN A 249 -10.45 -2.42 7.20
N ILE A 250 -9.19 -2.57 7.63
CA ILE A 250 -8.07 -2.24 6.75
C ILE A 250 -7.99 -3.27 5.63
N THR A 251 -7.74 -2.84 4.39
CA THR A 251 -7.49 -3.74 3.25
C THR A 251 -6.13 -3.44 2.64
N ILE A 252 -5.34 -4.49 2.48
CA ILE A 252 -4.07 -4.50 1.75
C ILE A 252 -4.27 -5.43 0.55
N ASP A 253 -3.98 -4.96 -0.65
CA ASP A 253 -4.21 -5.70 -1.89
C ASP A 253 -3.03 -5.46 -2.85
N GLY A 254 -2.35 -6.52 -3.28
CA GLY A 254 -1.28 -6.42 -4.27
C GLY A 254 -1.86 -5.99 -5.61
N GLY A 255 -2.83 -6.74 -6.13
CA GLY A 255 -3.56 -6.39 -7.35
C GLY A 255 -3.27 -7.36 -8.49
N GLN A 256 -2.72 -6.91 -9.60
CA GLN A 256 -2.39 -7.73 -10.77
C GLN A 256 -0.89 -7.71 -10.98
N GLY A 257 -0.24 -8.86 -10.86
CA GLY A 257 1.20 -9.05 -10.98
C GLY A 257 1.67 -9.99 -9.88
N SER A 258 2.97 -10.19 -9.78
CA SER A 258 3.57 -10.98 -8.70
C SER A 258 3.98 -10.05 -7.56
N ASP A 259 3.09 -9.89 -6.60
CA ASP A 259 3.20 -8.88 -5.55
C ASP A 259 3.94 -9.42 -4.32
N THR A 260 4.53 -8.52 -3.54
CA THR A 260 5.13 -8.81 -2.23
C THR A 260 4.46 -7.97 -1.17
N ILE A 261 3.81 -8.62 -0.21
CA ILE A 261 3.16 -7.96 0.92
C ILE A 261 3.86 -8.41 2.20
N THR A 262 4.39 -7.46 2.98
CA THR A 262 4.98 -7.72 4.29
C THR A 262 4.22 -6.96 5.37
N LEU A 263 3.78 -7.67 6.41
CA LEU A 263 3.07 -7.10 7.55
C LEU A 263 3.81 -7.45 8.84
N THR A 264 4.45 -6.46 9.44
CA THR A 264 5.08 -6.57 10.78
C THR A 264 4.20 -5.97 11.87
N ALA A 265 3.24 -5.13 11.49
CA ALA A 265 2.27 -4.52 12.40
C ALA A 265 1.36 -5.54 13.08
N THR A 266 0.94 -5.26 14.32
CA THR A 266 -0.11 -6.06 14.98
C THR A 266 -1.48 -5.64 14.43
N THR A 267 -2.29 -6.62 14.01
CA THR A 267 -3.64 -6.40 13.48
C THR A 267 -4.66 -7.29 14.21
N THR A 268 -5.94 -6.95 14.14
CA THR A 268 -7.08 -7.74 14.60
C THR A 268 -8.17 -7.95 13.55
N SER A 269 -8.22 -7.16 12.46
CA SER A 269 -9.31 -7.21 11.44
C SER A 269 -8.87 -6.75 10.04
N THR A 270 -7.58 -6.85 9.74
CA THR A 270 -7.05 -6.50 8.42
C THR A 270 -7.39 -7.60 7.39
N LYS A 271 -7.73 -7.21 6.16
CA LYS A 271 -7.87 -8.09 5.01
C LYS A 271 -6.65 -7.94 4.12
N ILE A 272 -6.00 -9.04 3.76
CA ILE A 272 -4.84 -9.09 2.89
C ILE A 272 -5.20 -9.91 1.67
N LEU A 273 -4.87 -9.38 0.49
CA LEU A 273 -5.14 -9.96 -0.81
C LEU A 273 -3.82 -9.93 -1.60
N GLY A 274 -3.35 -11.07 -2.08
CA GLY A 274 -2.25 -11.12 -3.05
C GLY A 274 -2.72 -10.50 -4.36
N GLY A 275 -3.73 -11.12 -4.97
CA GLY A 275 -4.32 -10.61 -6.20
C GLY A 275 -4.22 -11.62 -7.33
N GLY A 276 -3.73 -11.21 -8.49
CA GLY A 276 -3.57 -12.06 -9.65
C GLY A 276 -2.13 -12.12 -10.10
N GLY A 277 -1.49 -13.26 -9.97
CA GLY A 277 -0.08 -13.52 -10.24
C GLY A 277 0.50 -14.34 -9.10
N ALA A 278 1.79 -14.66 -9.13
CA ALA A 278 2.39 -15.46 -8.07
C ALA A 278 2.88 -14.54 -6.94
N ASP A 279 2.10 -14.44 -5.87
CA ASP A 279 2.28 -13.45 -4.81
C ASP A 279 3.09 -13.99 -3.63
N LYS A 280 3.75 -13.10 -2.89
CA LYS A 280 4.45 -13.42 -1.64
C LYS A 280 3.88 -12.58 -0.51
N ILE A 281 3.23 -13.23 0.45
CA ILE A 281 2.63 -12.58 1.62
C ILE A 281 3.38 -13.03 2.88
N GLN A 282 4.01 -12.12 3.60
CA GLN A 282 4.79 -12.40 4.80
C GLN A 282 4.18 -11.70 6.02
N LEU A 283 3.82 -12.50 7.04
CA LEU A 283 3.20 -12.05 8.28
C LEU A 283 4.17 -12.26 9.44
N ASP A 284 4.80 -11.18 9.90
CA ASP A 284 5.83 -11.17 10.94
C ASP A 284 5.33 -10.56 12.27
N ALA A 285 4.02 -10.29 12.38
CA ALA A 285 3.39 -9.63 13.52
C ALA A 285 3.77 -10.26 14.88
N GLN A 286 4.16 -9.43 15.84
CA GLN A 286 4.59 -9.87 17.17
C GLN A 286 3.44 -10.46 18.00
N THR A 287 3.78 -11.42 18.86
CA THR A 287 2.89 -12.22 19.74
C THR A 287 1.57 -11.57 20.17
N GLY A 288 0.44 -12.22 19.88
CA GLY A 288 -0.78 -12.10 20.69
C GLY A 288 -2.09 -11.65 20.04
N SER A 289 -2.14 -11.37 18.74
CA SER A 289 -3.38 -10.94 18.07
C SER A 289 -3.79 -11.80 16.87
N VAL A 290 -5.10 -11.82 16.64
CA VAL A 290 -5.80 -12.49 15.54
C VAL A 290 -5.21 -12.02 14.21
N ILE A 291 -4.77 -12.98 13.40
CA ILE A 291 -4.13 -12.70 12.11
C ILE A 291 -5.20 -12.22 11.13
N ALA A 292 -4.83 -11.23 10.31
CA ALA A 292 -5.57 -10.76 9.17
C ALA A 292 -6.20 -11.91 8.33
N THR A 293 -7.33 -11.69 7.68
CA THR A 293 -7.81 -12.66 6.68
C THR A 293 -7.01 -12.47 5.40
N VAL A 294 -6.26 -13.49 5.01
CA VAL A 294 -5.30 -13.48 3.90
C VAL A 294 -5.80 -14.38 2.77
N PHE A 295 -5.85 -13.86 1.56
CA PHE A 295 -6.12 -14.62 0.35
C PHE A 295 -4.95 -14.41 -0.61
N GLY A 296 -4.33 -15.49 -1.09
CA GLY A 296 -3.39 -15.40 -2.22
C GLY A 296 -4.13 -14.92 -3.48
N GLN A 297 -5.29 -15.53 -3.74
CA GLN A 297 -6.15 -15.38 -4.92
C GLN A 297 -5.56 -16.11 -6.14
N ALA A 298 -5.47 -15.50 -7.30
CA ALA A 298 -5.22 -16.23 -8.55
C ALA A 298 -3.71 -16.35 -8.81
N GLY A 299 -3.11 -17.51 -8.59
CA GLY A 299 -1.67 -17.63 -8.80
C GLY A 299 -1.07 -18.88 -8.21
N ALA A 300 0.23 -18.83 -7.96
CA ALA A 300 0.91 -19.82 -7.14
C ALA A 300 1.59 -19.06 -6.01
N ASP A 301 0.84 -18.86 -4.93
CA ASP A 301 1.16 -17.86 -3.91
C ASP A 301 1.98 -18.46 -2.76
N SER A 302 2.78 -17.62 -2.11
CA SER A 302 3.63 -17.98 -0.99
C SER A 302 3.24 -17.17 0.24
N ILE A 303 2.51 -17.81 1.16
CA ILE A 303 2.09 -17.20 2.42
C ILE A 303 3.02 -17.68 3.55
N ILE A 304 3.81 -16.77 4.11
CA ILE A 304 4.81 -17.03 5.14
C ILE A 304 4.30 -16.45 6.46
N ILE A 305 4.25 -17.28 7.49
CA ILE A 305 3.83 -16.88 8.84
C ILE A 305 5.01 -17.08 9.79
N SER A 306 5.59 -15.96 10.23
CA SER A 306 6.72 -15.93 11.17
C SER A 306 6.33 -15.53 12.57
N ALA A 307 5.09 -15.10 12.79
CA ALA A 307 4.57 -14.77 14.13
C ALA A 307 4.60 -15.98 15.08
N ASP A 308 4.95 -15.76 16.35
CA ASP A 308 4.76 -16.74 17.42
C ASP A 308 3.25 -16.92 17.69
N VAL A 309 2.68 -18.00 17.18
CA VAL A 309 1.26 -18.33 17.34
C VAL A 309 1.02 -18.93 18.74
N ASN A 310 0.95 -18.07 19.76
CA ASN A 310 0.72 -18.48 21.15
C ASN A 310 -0.66 -18.05 21.70
N SER A 311 -1.69 -18.07 20.85
CA SER A 311 -3.06 -17.73 21.27
C SER A 311 -3.89 -18.99 21.56
N THR A 312 -4.79 -18.92 22.54
CA THR A 312 -5.82 -19.96 22.79
C THR A 312 -6.82 -20.12 21.63
N THR A 313 -6.74 -19.26 20.62
CA THR A 313 -7.61 -19.24 19.43
C THR A 313 -6.90 -19.70 18.16
N GLY A 314 -5.59 -19.98 18.18
CA GLY A 314 -4.81 -20.31 16.98
C GLY A 314 -4.71 -19.16 15.97
N ILE A 315 -4.36 -19.50 14.73
CA ILE A 315 -4.35 -18.62 13.55
C ILE A 315 -5.78 -18.60 12.96
N ALA A 316 -6.81 -18.48 13.80
CA ALA A 316 -8.20 -18.53 13.35
C ALA A 316 -8.50 -17.39 12.37
N ASP A 317 -9.27 -17.70 11.32
CA ASP A 317 -9.70 -16.84 10.19
C ASP A 317 -8.62 -16.37 9.19
N ALA A 318 -7.41 -16.94 9.22
CA ALA A 318 -6.30 -16.31 8.54
C ALA A 318 -6.10 -16.63 7.06
N ILE A 319 -6.43 -17.81 6.56
CA ILE A 319 -6.18 -18.16 5.15
C ILE A 319 -7.49 -18.46 4.43
N GLY A 320 -7.74 -17.75 3.35
CA GLY A 320 -8.94 -17.81 2.55
C GLY A 320 -8.66 -18.16 1.09
N PHE A 321 -9.61 -18.88 0.49
CA PHE A 321 -9.67 -19.18 -0.94
C PHE A 321 -11.06 -18.85 -1.46
N SER A 322 -11.13 -18.03 -2.50
CA SER A 322 -12.36 -17.51 -3.07
C SER A 322 -12.88 -18.34 -4.24
N ALA A 323 -12.02 -19.13 -4.89
CA ALA A 323 -12.35 -20.10 -5.92
C ALA A 323 -11.47 -21.36 -5.81
N PHE A 324 -11.92 -22.49 -6.37
CA PHE A 324 -11.09 -23.70 -6.47
C PHE A 324 -9.87 -23.52 -7.39
N THR A 325 -9.94 -22.56 -8.30
CA THR A 325 -8.85 -22.21 -9.22
C THR A 325 -7.76 -21.37 -8.57
N ASP A 326 -7.98 -20.86 -7.36
CA ASP A 326 -7.00 -20.02 -6.66
C ASP A 326 -5.72 -20.82 -6.37
N SER A 327 -5.84 -22.11 -6.07
CA SER A 327 -4.71 -22.97 -5.74
C SER A 327 -4.92 -24.36 -6.37
N THR A 328 -4.17 -24.67 -7.43
CA THR A 328 -4.36 -25.92 -8.20
C THR A 328 -3.13 -26.80 -8.14
N VAL A 329 -3.23 -28.06 -8.55
CA VAL A 329 -2.08 -28.99 -8.53
C VAL A 329 -0.85 -28.51 -9.34
N ASP A 330 -1.06 -27.70 -10.38
CA ASP A 330 0.01 -27.18 -11.23
C ASP A 330 0.50 -25.77 -10.79
N ALA A 331 -0.29 -25.09 -9.97
CA ALA A 331 -0.04 -23.76 -9.42
C ALA A 331 -0.56 -23.73 -7.98
N MET A 332 0.13 -24.44 -7.08
CA MET A 332 -0.28 -24.59 -5.69
C MET A 332 0.20 -23.40 -4.88
N ASP A 333 -0.71 -22.84 -4.10
CA ASP A 333 -0.36 -21.97 -3.00
C ASP A 333 0.36 -22.75 -1.91
N THR A 334 1.38 -22.12 -1.35
CA THR A 334 2.19 -22.64 -0.26
C THR A 334 2.00 -21.77 0.98
N VAL A 335 1.66 -22.41 2.10
CA VAL A 335 1.61 -21.79 3.42
C VAL A 335 2.77 -22.32 4.25
N THR A 336 3.72 -21.46 4.60
CA THR A 336 4.94 -21.80 5.33
C THR A 336 4.92 -21.20 6.73
N PHE A 337 5.19 -22.03 7.74
CA PHE A 337 5.40 -21.61 9.11
C PHE A 337 6.90 -21.59 9.43
N THR A 338 7.44 -20.44 9.86
CA THR A 338 8.89 -20.28 10.10
C THR A 338 9.29 -20.30 11.58
N ASN A 339 8.39 -19.88 12.49
CA ASN A 339 8.58 -20.00 13.93
C ASN A 339 7.97 -21.29 14.50
N SER A 340 8.37 -21.64 15.73
CA SER A 340 7.96 -22.90 16.37
C SER A 340 6.44 -22.90 16.63
N LEU A 341 5.72 -23.88 16.06
CA LEU A 341 4.33 -24.18 16.43
C LEU A 341 4.27 -24.72 17.87
N SER A 342 4.33 -23.85 18.88
CA SER A 342 4.25 -24.24 20.29
C SER A 342 2.99 -23.69 20.95
N GLY A 343 1.92 -24.49 20.95
CA GLY A 343 0.77 -24.26 21.83
C GLY A 343 1.04 -24.84 23.23
N THR A 344 0.86 -24.04 24.28
CA THR A 344 1.19 -24.41 25.68
C THR A 344 0.18 -25.29 26.40
N THR A 345 -0.62 -26.12 25.70
CA THR A 345 -1.36 -27.19 26.37
C THR A 345 -1.27 -28.51 25.61
N GLU A 346 -0.39 -29.37 26.11
CA GLU A 346 -0.07 -30.72 25.63
C GLU A 346 -1.21 -31.76 25.70
N ALA A 347 -2.49 -31.35 25.78
CA ALA A 347 -3.58 -32.32 25.94
C ALA A 347 -4.34 -32.69 24.65
N THR A 348 -4.24 -31.95 23.54
CA THR A 348 -5.13 -32.18 22.36
C THR A 348 -4.58 -31.91 20.95
N GLY A 349 -3.27 -31.64 20.78
CA GLY A 349 -2.64 -31.60 19.45
C GLY A 349 -2.89 -30.33 18.61
N GLY A 350 -1.79 -29.66 18.26
CA GLY A 350 -1.65 -28.79 17.09
C GLY A 350 -2.22 -27.37 17.15
N THR A 351 -1.61 -26.47 16.36
CA THR A 351 -2.13 -25.14 16.05
C THR A 351 -3.41 -25.29 15.22
N LEU A 352 -4.47 -24.55 15.57
CA LEU A 352 -5.68 -24.48 14.76
C LEU A 352 -5.43 -23.48 13.63
N LEU A 353 -5.49 -23.97 12.38
CA LEU A 353 -5.59 -23.15 11.18
C LEU A 353 -7.04 -23.23 10.70
N THR A 354 -7.72 -22.09 10.59
CA THR A 354 -9.04 -22.06 9.95
C THR A 354 -8.84 -21.70 8.49
N ILE A 355 -9.37 -22.55 7.62
CA ILE A 355 -9.38 -22.33 6.17
C ILE A 355 -10.78 -21.87 5.81
N HIS A 356 -10.86 -20.66 5.25
CA HIS A 356 -12.04 -20.20 4.56
C HIS A 356 -11.93 -20.66 3.12
N GLN A 357 -12.88 -21.45 2.67
CA GLN A 357 -13.18 -21.46 1.25
C GLN A 357 -14.54 -20.75 1.11
N ASP A 358 -14.80 -19.99 0.06
CA ASP A 358 -16.11 -19.32 -0.08
C ASP A 358 -17.03 -20.03 -1.08
N VAL A 359 -16.56 -21.11 -1.68
CA VAL A 359 -17.18 -21.76 -2.84
C VAL A 359 -18.35 -22.68 -2.47
N VAL A 360 -18.15 -23.64 -1.54
CA VAL A 360 -19.17 -24.65 -1.15
C VAL A 360 -19.14 -24.98 0.35
N SER A 361 -19.96 -25.89 0.87
CA SER A 361 -19.78 -26.35 2.25
C SER A 361 -18.75 -27.46 2.35
N ALA A 362 -17.61 -27.17 2.95
CA ALA A 362 -16.54 -28.14 3.12
C ALA A 362 -16.91 -29.23 4.16
N ASN A 363 -16.82 -30.51 3.77
CA ASN A 363 -17.10 -31.65 4.64
C ASN A 363 -15.99 -32.69 4.57
N THR A 364 -15.67 -33.32 5.71
CA THR A 364 -14.66 -34.39 5.76
C THR A 364 -15.02 -35.53 4.80
N ALA A 365 -14.02 -35.99 4.06
CA ALA A 365 -14.14 -37.16 3.22
C ALA A 365 -14.01 -38.47 4.02
N VAL A 366 -14.73 -39.50 3.57
CA VAL A 366 -14.55 -40.89 3.99
C VAL A 366 -14.80 -41.78 2.77
N PHE A 367 -13.78 -42.53 2.35
CA PHE A 367 -13.91 -43.60 1.35
C PHE A 367 -12.72 -44.54 1.40
N VAL A 368 -12.87 -45.71 0.80
CA VAL A 368 -11.79 -46.68 0.66
C VAL A 368 -11.86 -47.28 -0.74
N ASN A 369 -10.75 -47.31 -1.46
CA ASN A 369 -10.56 -48.09 -2.68
C ASN A 369 -9.22 -48.84 -2.64
N ASP A 370 -8.81 -49.49 -3.73
CA ASP A 370 -7.60 -50.31 -3.78
C ASP A 370 -6.29 -49.50 -3.57
N THR A 371 -6.33 -48.18 -3.80
CA THR A 371 -5.16 -47.29 -3.84
C THR A 371 -5.13 -46.23 -2.73
N VAL A 372 -6.30 -45.83 -2.23
CA VAL A 372 -6.50 -44.72 -1.29
C VAL A 372 -7.47 -45.12 -0.19
N THR A 373 -7.09 -44.84 1.05
CA THR A 373 -7.97 -44.92 2.22
C THR A 373 -8.10 -43.53 2.81
N VAL A 374 -9.32 -42.99 2.86
CA VAL A 374 -9.62 -41.73 3.54
C VAL A 374 -10.46 -41.99 4.77
N SER A 375 -9.91 -41.65 5.93
CA SER A 375 -10.56 -41.82 7.23
C SER A 375 -10.46 -40.52 8.01
N ALA A 376 -11.60 -40.02 8.51
CA ALA A 376 -11.68 -38.75 9.25
C ALA A 376 -11.00 -37.58 8.51
N GLY A 377 -11.15 -37.52 7.18
CA GLY A 377 -10.55 -36.48 6.34
C GLY A 377 -9.04 -36.61 6.13
N VAL A 378 -8.39 -37.72 6.53
CA VAL A 378 -6.97 -37.97 6.25
C VAL A 378 -6.83 -39.12 5.25
N ALA A 379 -6.14 -38.87 4.14
CA ALA A 379 -5.89 -39.81 3.07
C ALA A 379 -4.53 -40.49 3.21
N GLN A 380 -4.53 -41.81 3.00
CA GLN A 380 -3.34 -42.66 2.97
C GLN A 380 -3.27 -43.38 1.62
N PHE A 381 -2.06 -43.43 1.05
CA PHE A 381 -1.81 -43.96 -0.29
C PHE A 381 -0.91 -45.18 -0.21
N SER A 382 -1.30 -46.27 -0.88
CA SER A 382 -0.56 -47.54 -0.82
C SER A 382 0.57 -47.67 -1.85
N SER A 383 0.47 -46.96 -2.97
CA SER A 383 1.34 -47.14 -4.15
C SER A 383 1.55 -45.89 -5.01
N ILE A 384 1.13 -44.71 -4.52
CA ILE A 384 1.19 -43.45 -5.25
C ILE A 384 2.19 -42.52 -4.57
N SER A 385 3.26 -42.17 -5.26
CA SER A 385 4.36 -41.35 -4.72
C SER A 385 4.29 -39.87 -5.11
N SER A 386 3.74 -39.55 -6.29
CA SER A 386 3.61 -38.18 -6.78
C SER A 386 2.42 -37.48 -6.13
N VAL A 387 2.60 -36.23 -5.72
CA VAL A 387 1.49 -35.39 -5.22
C VAL A 387 0.40 -35.24 -6.28
N ALA A 388 0.78 -35.05 -7.55
CA ALA A 388 -0.19 -34.92 -8.63
C ALA A 388 -1.05 -36.18 -8.81
N ASP A 389 -0.43 -37.36 -8.77
CA ASP A 389 -1.16 -38.62 -8.88
C ASP A 389 -2.06 -38.88 -7.65
N ARG A 390 -1.64 -38.40 -6.46
CA ARG A 390 -2.46 -38.46 -5.24
C ARG A 390 -3.70 -37.60 -5.36
N VAL A 391 -3.54 -36.38 -5.88
CA VAL A 391 -4.66 -35.47 -6.20
C VAL A 391 -5.60 -36.12 -7.21
N SER A 392 -5.09 -36.67 -8.33
CA SER A 392 -5.94 -37.36 -9.31
C SER A 392 -6.69 -38.56 -8.73
N ALA A 393 -6.08 -39.30 -7.79
CA ALA A 393 -6.75 -40.42 -7.13
C ALA A 393 -7.82 -39.97 -6.12
N LEU A 394 -7.62 -38.81 -5.46
CA LEU A 394 -8.61 -38.19 -4.61
C LEU A 394 -9.77 -37.63 -5.42
N ASP A 395 -9.50 -36.93 -6.53
CA ASP A 395 -10.49 -36.39 -7.45
C ASP A 395 -11.41 -37.51 -7.99
N ALA A 396 -10.82 -38.59 -8.52
CA ALA A 396 -11.57 -39.75 -9.00
C ALA A 396 -12.40 -40.46 -7.89
N GLY A 397 -11.95 -40.40 -6.63
CA GLY A 397 -12.61 -41.06 -5.49
C GLY A 397 -13.68 -40.20 -4.83
N LEU A 398 -13.51 -38.88 -4.82
CA LEU A 398 -14.37 -37.90 -4.18
C LEU A 398 -15.20 -37.22 -5.27
N THR A 399 -16.44 -37.64 -5.49
CA THR A 399 -17.27 -37.10 -6.58
C THR A 399 -18.21 -35.97 -6.17
N THR A 400 -18.11 -35.52 -4.92
CA THR A 400 -18.98 -34.47 -4.36
C THR A 400 -18.15 -33.24 -4.04
N GLU A 401 -18.50 -32.10 -4.64
CA GLU A 401 -17.89 -30.81 -4.35
C GLU A 401 -17.89 -30.50 -2.84
N GLY A 402 -16.80 -29.92 -2.36
CA GLY A 402 -16.57 -29.57 -0.96
C GLY A 402 -16.09 -30.73 -0.10
N ARG A 403 -15.95 -31.95 -0.65
CA ARG A 403 -15.27 -33.02 0.09
C ARG A 403 -13.78 -32.75 0.14
N TYR A 404 -13.24 -32.71 1.34
CA TYR A 404 -11.82 -32.46 1.54
C TYR A 404 -11.10 -33.64 2.20
N ALA A 405 -9.81 -33.76 1.87
CA ALA A 405 -8.89 -34.69 2.49
C ALA A 405 -7.51 -34.05 2.66
N LEU A 406 -6.83 -34.42 3.75
CA LEU A 406 -5.45 -34.06 4.04
C LEU A 406 -4.54 -35.24 3.72
N PHE A 407 -3.35 -34.97 3.22
CA PHE A 407 -2.32 -35.98 3.01
C PHE A 407 -0.92 -35.36 3.11
N THR A 408 0.12 -36.19 3.19
CA THR A 408 1.51 -35.72 3.13
C THR A 408 2.14 -36.09 1.79
N ASP A 409 3.35 -35.63 1.49
CA ASP A 409 4.21 -36.28 0.50
C ASP A 409 4.81 -37.60 1.06
N ASP A 410 5.63 -38.29 0.26
CA ASP A 410 6.32 -39.53 0.68
C ASP A 410 7.34 -39.31 1.79
N ALA A 411 7.96 -38.13 1.83
CA ALA A 411 8.99 -37.80 2.82
C ALA A 411 8.39 -37.29 4.14
N ALA A 412 7.06 -37.07 4.19
CA ALA A 412 6.37 -36.31 5.22
C ALA A 412 6.96 -34.90 5.44
N SER A 413 7.59 -34.33 4.41
CA SER A 413 8.19 -32.98 4.45
C SER A 413 7.16 -31.87 4.29
N ALA A 414 6.05 -32.15 3.61
CA ALA A 414 4.95 -31.23 3.43
C ALA A 414 3.61 -31.95 3.63
N ALA A 415 2.62 -31.17 4.10
CA ALA A 415 1.22 -31.55 4.15
C ALA A 415 0.47 -30.87 3.01
N TYR A 416 -0.64 -31.48 2.59
CA TYR A 416 -1.46 -31.00 1.48
C TYR A 416 -2.93 -31.08 1.89
N LEU A 417 -3.68 -30.03 1.57
CA LEU A 417 -5.13 -30.03 1.59
C LEU A 417 -5.61 -30.21 0.15
N PHE A 418 -6.48 -31.19 -0.06
CA PHE A 418 -7.28 -31.33 -1.27
C PHE A 418 -8.74 -30.99 -0.95
N VAL A 419 -9.40 -30.18 -1.78
CA VAL A 419 -10.85 -29.97 -1.76
C VAL A 419 -11.41 -30.20 -3.17
N GLN A 420 -12.33 -31.15 -3.27
CA GLN A 420 -13.02 -31.47 -4.53
C GLN A 420 -13.85 -30.27 -5.00
N GLY A 421 -13.64 -29.81 -6.23
CA GLY A 421 -14.33 -28.66 -6.82
C GLY A 421 -15.00 -28.89 -8.17
N GLY A 422 -15.04 -30.14 -8.64
CA GLY A 422 -15.68 -30.56 -9.88
C GLY A 422 -14.67 -30.60 -11.02
N ASP A 423 -14.69 -29.58 -11.88
CA ASP A 423 -13.74 -29.48 -13.00
C ASP A 423 -12.35 -28.98 -12.56
N SER A 424 -12.28 -28.27 -11.42
CA SER A 424 -11.06 -27.75 -10.81
C SER A 424 -11.08 -28.05 -9.32
N ASP A 425 -9.96 -28.54 -8.80
CA ASP A 425 -9.80 -28.84 -7.38
C ASP A 425 -8.87 -27.84 -6.70
N LEU A 426 -9.17 -27.54 -5.43
CA LEU A 426 -8.28 -26.74 -4.59
C LEU A 426 -7.21 -27.64 -3.99
N VAL A 427 -5.94 -27.31 -4.18
CA VAL A 427 -4.79 -28.03 -3.63
C VAL A 427 -3.79 -27.08 -2.99
N VAL A 428 -3.73 -27.08 -1.66
CA VAL A 428 -2.86 -26.18 -0.89
C VAL A 428 -1.73 -26.96 -0.26
N LYS A 429 -0.50 -26.45 -0.37
CA LYS A 429 0.69 -27.02 0.27
C LYS A 429 0.98 -26.33 1.60
N PHE A 430 1.30 -27.11 2.63
CA PHE A 430 1.71 -26.62 3.94
C PHE A 430 3.11 -27.10 4.26
N GLU A 431 3.96 -26.17 4.68
CA GLU A 431 5.35 -26.41 5.04
C GLU A 431 5.67 -25.86 6.43
N ASN A 432 6.62 -26.48 7.12
CA ASN A 432 7.16 -26.00 8.37
C ASN A 432 8.69 -26.03 8.27
N SER A 433 9.35 -24.91 8.58
CA SER A 433 10.81 -24.82 8.48
C SER A 433 11.56 -25.60 9.56
N GLY A 434 10.87 -26.19 10.55
CA GLY A 434 11.45 -27.00 11.62
C GLY A 434 10.73 -28.32 11.92
N THR A 435 11.32 -29.45 11.50
CA THR A 435 10.92 -30.87 11.74
C THR A 435 9.51 -31.28 11.26
N ASP A 436 9.32 -32.59 11.04
CA ASP A 436 8.16 -33.23 10.41
C ASP A 436 6.79 -32.71 10.90
N LEU A 437 5.90 -32.48 9.94
CA LEU A 437 4.50 -32.09 10.15
C LEU A 437 3.68 -33.31 10.61
N ASN A 438 2.88 -33.16 11.66
CA ASN A 438 1.86 -34.10 12.06
C ASN A 438 0.48 -33.62 11.60
N LEU A 439 -0.19 -34.42 10.78
CA LEU A 439 -1.61 -34.22 10.47
C LEU A 439 -2.43 -34.70 11.66
N GLY A 440 -2.89 -33.77 12.50
CA GLY A 440 -3.91 -34.06 13.49
C GLY A 440 -5.22 -34.46 12.81
N SER A 441 -6.07 -35.25 13.47
CA SER A 441 -7.43 -35.53 12.98
C SER A 441 -8.12 -34.21 12.62
N ALA A 442 -8.73 -34.11 11.43
CA ALA A 442 -9.54 -32.96 11.05
C ALA A 442 -10.66 -32.78 12.09
N GLY A 443 -10.46 -31.87 13.03
CA GLY A 443 -11.43 -31.56 14.07
C GLY A 443 -12.63 -30.91 13.40
N THR A 444 -13.76 -31.60 13.36
CA THR A 444 -15.03 -31.04 12.89
C THR A 444 -15.58 -30.06 13.92
N GLY A 445 -14.95 -28.88 14.02
CA GLY A 445 -15.50 -27.72 14.70
C GLY A 445 -16.01 -26.75 13.65
N LEU A 446 -17.16 -27.02 13.03
CA LEU A 446 -17.86 -26.00 12.24
C LEU A 446 -18.34 -24.91 13.22
N ALA A 447 -17.61 -23.80 13.32
CA ALA A 447 -18.12 -22.59 13.95
C ALA A 447 -19.10 -21.95 12.95
N THR A 448 -20.39 -22.26 13.11
CA THR A 448 -21.46 -21.72 12.26
C THR A 448 -21.67 -20.23 12.57
N ASN A 449 -20.89 -19.34 11.96
CA ASN A 449 -21.26 -17.94 11.81
C ASN A 449 -22.16 -17.78 10.57
N GLY A 450 -23.32 -18.43 10.56
CA GLY A 450 -24.41 -18.15 9.62
C GLY A 450 -24.20 -18.44 8.12
N ASN A 451 -22.99 -18.76 7.67
CA ASN A 451 -22.68 -19.17 6.29
C ASN A 451 -21.72 -20.37 6.32
N ALA A 452 -22.03 -21.43 5.58
CA ALA A 452 -21.49 -22.77 5.79
C ALA A 452 -20.17 -23.04 5.04
N SER A 453 -19.29 -22.05 4.91
CA SER A 453 -18.15 -22.05 3.97
C SER A 453 -16.77 -22.26 4.63
N SER A 454 -16.64 -22.18 5.96
CA SER A 454 -15.37 -22.35 6.66
C SER A 454 -15.20 -23.71 7.35
N PHE A 455 -13.96 -24.18 7.45
CA PHE A 455 -13.60 -25.36 8.25
C PHE A 455 -12.22 -25.21 8.90
N THR A 456 -12.01 -25.90 10.01
CA THR A 456 -10.73 -25.88 10.74
C THR A 456 -9.91 -27.11 10.41
N VAL A 457 -8.64 -26.89 10.10
CA VAL A 457 -7.62 -27.92 9.98
C VAL A 457 -6.64 -27.78 11.14
N THR A 458 -6.31 -28.89 11.78
CA THR A 458 -5.29 -28.92 12.82
C THR A 458 -3.99 -29.45 12.22
N ILE A 459 -3.00 -28.56 12.10
CA ILE A 459 -1.65 -28.90 11.65
C ILE A 459 -0.73 -28.73 12.86
N GLY A 460 -0.07 -29.81 13.28
CA GLY A 460 0.74 -29.82 14.50
C GLY A 460 2.16 -30.30 14.26
N LYS A 461 3.04 -30.02 15.22
CA LYS A 461 4.38 -30.61 15.29
C LYS A 461 4.32 -31.98 15.96
N VAL A 462 5.16 -32.93 15.51
CA VAL A 462 5.41 -34.19 16.24
C VAL A 462 6.23 -33.87 17.51
N ALA A 463 5.76 -34.33 18.67
CA ALA A 463 6.46 -34.17 19.95
C ALA A 463 7.83 -34.87 19.97
#